data_AF-A0A2D4KWJ5-F1
#
_entry.id   AF-A0A2D4KWJ5-F1
#
_cell.length_a   1.000
_cell.length_b   1.000
_cell.length_c   1.000
_cell.angle_alpha   90.00
_cell.angle_beta   90.00
_cell.angle_gamma   90.00
#
_symmetry.space_group_name_H-M   'P 1'
#
loop_
_entity.id
_entity.type
_entity.pdbx_description
1 polymer ?
#
loop_
_entity_poly.entity_id
_entity_poly.type
_entity_poly.pdbx_seq_one_letter_code
_entity_poly.pdbx_strand_id
1 'polypeptide(L)'
;MKKKKKKYEEKAGKDLERYNKQSRKAVCQNIQTSMKEREKRPKIKLKDCLNNQQKLDTLFNSQIRRKHDDYQAIKTIQLPFSMDTFKQNLQRLEQRKADQEESCLIRLPNFPDAWILASEEKIEMLNPYRIEETLLFKKLIENHKLPIEKLDTPIILTESLFSDTHYVEVLCSMSRESTRFDGSSYLLDPRLTANGFKIKIIPGTSAVESQLEIEGMTSCLPYYGISDLKEILSAVINNNAQEVYECRPLKVVNYLEGEAVRLSRKLPLYLSEEDVQNTINRMGKQLGTQHNSCVHGRPFTHFLTKIPPNN
;
A
#
# COMPACT_ATOMS: atom_id res chain seq x y z
N MET A 1 -42.23 -8.58 -29.32
CA MET A 1 -40.99 -7.78 -29.12
C MET A 1 -41.14 -6.28 -29.40
N LYS A 2 -41.93 -5.82 -30.40
CA LYS A 2 -42.04 -4.38 -30.76
C LYS A 2 -42.52 -3.44 -29.64
N LYS A 3 -43.42 -3.88 -28.74
CA LYS A 3 -43.91 -3.07 -27.61
C LYS A 3 -42.84 -2.76 -26.54
N LYS A 4 -41.91 -3.69 -26.29
CA LYS A 4 -40.83 -3.48 -25.31
C LYS A 4 -39.80 -2.46 -25.83
N LYS A 5 -39.40 -2.57 -27.11
CA LYS A 5 -38.48 -1.63 -27.77
C LYS A 5 -39.00 -0.18 -27.70
N LYS A 6 -40.27 0.04 -28.03
CA LYS A 6 -40.90 1.38 -27.95
C LYS A 6 -40.89 1.96 -26.52
N LYS A 7 -41.05 1.11 -25.49
CA LYS A 7 -40.99 1.53 -24.08
C LYS A 7 -39.57 1.93 -23.64
N TYR A 8 -38.54 1.27 -24.17
CA TYR A 8 -37.14 1.64 -23.91
C TYR A 8 -36.74 2.93 -24.63
N GLU A 9 -37.17 3.11 -25.88
CA GLU A 9 -36.93 4.35 -26.65
C GLU A 9 -37.60 5.56 -25.98
N GLU A 10 -38.84 5.39 -25.50
CA GLU A 10 -39.54 6.46 -24.77
C GLU A 10 -38.85 6.80 -23.43
N LYS A 11 -38.30 5.80 -22.74
CA LYS A 11 -37.55 6.01 -21.50
C LYS A 11 -36.22 6.73 -21.74
N ALA A 12 -35.51 6.37 -22.82
CA ALA A 12 -34.28 7.05 -23.23
C ALA A 12 -34.53 8.51 -23.61
N GLY A 13 -35.63 8.80 -24.32
CA GLY A 13 -36.03 10.18 -24.64
C GLY A 13 -36.30 11.02 -23.40
N LYS A 14 -37.02 10.47 -22.41
CA LYS A 14 -37.32 11.16 -21.14
C LYS A 14 -36.06 11.45 -20.31
N ASP A 15 -35.10 10.54 -20.27
CA ASP A 15 -33.83 10.77 -19.56
C ASP A 15 -32.96 11.83 -20.26
N LEU A 16 -32.94 11.86 -21.60
CA LEU A 16 -32.23 12.89 -22.36
C LEU A 16 -32.84 14.28 -22.15
N GLU A 17 -34.17 14.40 -22.12
CA GLU A 17 -34.86 15.65 -21.80
C GLU A 17 -34.58 16.10 -20.37
N ARG A 18 -34.52 15.16 -19.41
CA ARG A 18 -34.18 15.46 -18.01
C ARG A 18 -32.77 16.03 -17.89
N TYR A 19 -31.81 15.42 -18.57
CA TYR A 19 -30.43 15.89 -18.61
C TYR A 19 -30.34 17.30 -19.23
N ASN A 20 -30.95 17.51 -20.40
CA ASN A 20 -30.95 18.80 -21.08
C ASN A 20 -31.60 19.91 -20.24
N LYS A 21 -32.66 19.60 -19.49
CA LYS A 21 -33.32 20.54 -18.58
C LYS A 21 -32.43 20.90 -17.38
N GLN A 22 -31.67 19.95 -16.84
CA GLN A 22 -30.70 20.21 -15.77
C GLN A 22 -29.52 21.05 -16.28
N SER A 23 -28.97 20.73 -17.45
CA SER A 23 -27.88 21.50 -18.06
C SER A 23 -28.29 22.94 -18.35
N ARG A 24 -29.50 23.18 -18.89
CA ARG A 24 -30.03 24.53 -19.10
C ARG A 24 -30.22 25.30 -17.79
N LYS A 25 -30.70 24.65 -16.72
CA LYS A 25 -30.83 25.27 -15.40
C LYS A 25 -29.48 25.69 -14.80
N ALA A 26 -28.46 24.85 -14.94
CA ALA A 26 -27.10 25.16 -14.46
C ALA A 26 -26.49 26.36 -15.22
N VAL A 27 -26.70 26.44 -16.54
CA VAL A 27 -26.25 27.58 -17.35
C VAL A 27 -27.01 28.87 -16.96
N CYS A 28 -28.32 28.82 -16.75
CA CYS A 28 -29.09 29.98 -16.31
C CYS A 28 -28.70 30.47 -14.90
N GLN A 29 -28.38 29.56 -13.97
CA GLN A 29 -27.90 29.92 -12.63
C GLN A 29 -26.53 30.63 -12.68
N ASN A 30 -25.62 30.19 -13.56
CA ASN A 30 -24.34 30.86 -13.77
C ASN A 30 -24.45 32.24 -14.46
N ILE A 31 -25.50 32.46 -15.26
CA ILE A 31 -25.76 33.77 -15.88
C ILE A 31 -26.37 34.74 -14.84
N GLN A 32 -27.21 34.26 -13.92
CA GLN A 32 -27.80 35.11 -12.87
C GLN A 32 -26.78 35.58 -11.82
N THR A 33 -25.75 34.79 -11.52
CA THR A 33 -24.64 35.22 -10.65
C THR A 33 -23.73 36.25 -11.33
N SER A 34 -23.51 36.17 -12.65
CA SER A 34 -22.69 37.17 -13.36
C SER A 34 -23.40 38.48 -13.68
N MET A 35 -24.75 38.47 -13.77
CA MET A 35 -25.54 39.69 -13.98
C MET A 35 -25.76 40.51 -12.70
N LYS A 36 -25.82 39.87 -11.51
CA LYS A 36 -25.97 40.59 -10.23
C LYS A 36 -24.71 41.36 -9.78
N GLU A 37 -23.54 41.09 -10.36
CA GLU A 37 -22.29 41.79 -10.05
C GLU A 37 -22.02 43.03 -10.92
N ARG A 38 -22.82 43.29 -11.96
CA ARG A 38 -22.56 44.40 -12.91
C ARG A 38 -23.28 45.72 -12.65
N GLU A 39 -24.13 45.84 -11.64
CA GLU A 39 -24.96 47.05 -11.42
C GLU A 39 -24.57 47.96 -10.24
N LYS A 40 -23.32 47.94 -9.77
CA LYS A 40 -22.84 48.98 -8.83
C LYS A 40 -21.49 49.58 -9.25
N ARG A 41 -21.55 50.55 -10.17
CA ARG A 41 -20.50 51.56 -10.35
C ARG A 41 -21.11 52.97 -10.37
N PRO A 42 -20.93 53.80 -9.34
CA PRO A 42 -21.12 55.23 -9.47
C PRO A 42 -19.88 55.85 -10.14
N LYS A 43 -20.12 56.73 -11.10
CA LYS A 43 -19.13 57.61 -11.72
C LYS A 43 -18.55 58.55 -10.66
N ILE A 44 -17.23 58.56 -10.47
CA ILE A 44 -16.53 59.63 -9.76
C ILE A 44 -15.44 60.19 -10.70
N LYS A 45 -15.49 61.50 -10.87
CA LYS A 45 -14.65 62.33 -11.72
C LYS A 45 -13.18 62.26 -11.29
N LEU A 46 -12.28 62.29 -12.27
CA LEU A 46 -10.86 62.61 -12.06
C LEU A 46 -10.73 63.99 -11.39
N LYS A 47 -10.16 64.01 -10.19
CA LYS A 47 -9.51 65.18 -9.60
C LYS A 47 -8.28 64.72 -8.82
N ASP A 48 -7.14 65.05 -9.39
CA ASP A 48 -5.84 65.39 -8.81
C ASP A 48 -5.26 64.52 -7.68
N CYS A 49 -4.18 63.83 -8.05
CA CYS A 49 -3.18 63.24 -7.18
C CYS A 49 -2.64 64.26 -6.16
N LEU A 50 -2.96 64.12 -4.87
CA LEU A 50 -2.09 64.59 -3.80
C LEU A 50 -2.17 63.69 -2.55
N ASN A 51 -1.01 63.19 -2.16
CA ASN A 51 -0.62 62.69 -0.83
C ASN A 51 -1.26 61.38 -0.29
N ASN A 52 -1.07 60.26 -1.00
CA ASN A 52 -1.23 58.91 -0.42
C ASN A 52 0.10 58.25 -0.02
N GLN A 53 1.25 58.89 -0.25
CA GLN A 53 2.56 58.35 0.13
C GLN A 53 2.69 58.23 1.66
N GLN A 54 2.25 59.24 2.42
CA GLN A 54 2.31 59.19 3.89
C GLN A 54 1.44 58.07 4.50
N LYS A 55 0.32 57.71 3.85
CA LYS A 55 -0.54 56.58 4.25
C LYS A 55 0.08 55.23 3.90
N LEU A 56 0.78 55.14 2.78
CA LEU A 56 1.52 53.93 2.41
C LEU A 56 2.74 53.74 3.31
N ASP A 57 3.47 54.81 3.64
CA ASP A 57 4.62 54.74 4.54
C ASP A 57 4.22 54.37 5.97
N THR A 58 3.06 54.84 6.45
CA THR A 58 2.53 54.38 7.75
C THR A 58 2.09 52.91 7.71
N LEU A 59 1.53 52.43 6.59
CA LEU A 59 1.19 51.02 6.42
C LEU A 59 2.43 50.13 6.34
N PHE A 60 3.45 50.51 5.57
CA PHE A 60 4.72 49.78 5.49
C PHE A 60 5.47 49.79 6.83
N ASN A 61 5.56 50.93 7.51
CA ASN A 61 6.20 51.02 8.83
C ASN A 61 5.42 50.26 9.92
N SER A 62 4.09 50.19 9.83
CA SER A 62 3.27 49.39 10.75
C SER A 62 3.44 47.87 10.54
N GLN A 63 3.67 47.42 9.31
CA GLN A 63 3.99 46.02 9.00
C GLN A 63 5.43 45.66 9.39
N ILE A 64 6.38 46.59 9.27
CA ILE A 64 7.77 46.38 9.70
C ILE A 64 7.86 46.31 11.23
N ARG A 65 7.13 47.18 11.97
CA ARG A 65 7.07 47.13 13.44
C ARG A 65 6.35 45.87 13.97
N ARG A 66 5.22 45.47 13.35
CA ARG A 66 4.53 44.22 13.72
C ARG A 66 5.34 42.96 13.42
N LYS A 67 6.20 42.98 12.41
CA LYS A 67 7.15 41.88 12.20
C LYS A 67 8.23 41.84 13.28
N HIS A 68 8.68 42.98 13.80
CA HIS A 68 9.81 43.00 14.73
C HIS A 68 9.48 42.52 16.15
N ASP A 69 8.23 42.64 16.61
CA ASP A 69 7.80 42.23 17.96
C ASP A 69 7.21 40.80 18.01
N ASP A 70 6.90 40.18 16.87
CA ASP A 70 6.33 38.81 16.75
C ASP A 70 7.29 37.78 16.12
N TYR A 71 8.59 38.10 16.01
CA TYR A 71 9.61 37.06 15.83
C TYR A 71 9.91 36.41 17.19
N GLN A 72 9.05 35.50 17.63
CA GLN A 72 9.56 34.38 18.43
C GLN A 72 10.69 33.75 17.62
N ALA A 73 11.91 33.84 18.17
CA ALA A 73 13.16 33.47 17.55
C ALA A 73 13.03 32.21 16.69
N ILE A 74 13.03 32.38 15.36
CA ILE A 74 13.22 31.27 14.44
C ILE A 74 14.58 30.69 14.81
N LYS A 75 14.58 29.47 15.37
CA LYS A 75 15.81 28.76 15.73
C LYS A 75 16.56 28.43 14.43
N THR A 76 17.47 29.31 14.02
CA THR A 76 18.40 29.04 12.93
C THR A 76 19.41 28.01 13.43
N ILE A 77 19.20 26.75 13.06
CA ILE A 77 20.16 25.68 13.33
C ILE A 77 21.25 25.78 12.27
N GLN A 78 22.46 26.16 12.68
CA GLN A 78 23.65 26.10 11.84
C GLN A 78 24.09 24.64 11.73
N LEU A 79 23.80 24.01 10.59
CA LEU A 79 24.29 22.66 10.31
C LEU A 79 25.71 22.77 9.75
N PRO A 80 26.68 22.00 10.27
CA PRO A 80 27.99 21.91 9.64
C PRO A 80 27.81 21.24 8.27
N PHE A 81 27.91 22.03 7.21
CA PHE A 81 27.95 21.55 5.84
C PHE A 81 29.34 21.81 5.27
N SER A 82 29.93 20.81 4.63
CA SER A 82 31.20 20.95 3.93
C SER A 82 30.95 20.66 2.45
N MET A 83 31.35 21.61 1.60
CA MET A 83 31.29 21.41 0.16
C MET A 83 32.24 20.32 -0.32
N ASP A 84 33.33 20.07 0.42
CA ASP A 84 34.31 19.06 0.06
C ASP A 84 33.79 17.66 0.34
N THR A 85 33.10 17.44 1.47
CA THR A 85 32.45 16.15 1.75
C THR A 85 31.29 15.89 0.79
N PHE A 86 30.55 16.93 0.39
CA PHE A 86 29.52 16.82 -0.65
C PHE A 86 30.12 16.40 -1.99
N LYS A 87 31.19 17.07 -2.45
CA LYS A 87 31.88 16.71 -3.70
C LYS A 87 32.47 15.30 -3.66
N GLN A 88 33.08 14.90 -2.55
CA GLN A 88 33.60 13.53 -2.37
C GLN A 88 32.49 12.48 -2.39
N ASN A 89 31.35 12.76 -1.77
CA ASN A 89 30.19 11.88 -1.82
C ASN A 89 29.60 11.78 -3.23
N LEU A 90 29.60 12.90 -3.98
CA LEU A 90 29.14 12.96 -5.37
C LEU A 90 30.07 12.14 -6.29
N GLN A 91 31.39 12.30 -6.16
CA GLN A 91 32.38 11.49 -6.88
C GLN A 91 32.26 10.00 -6.56
N ARG A 92 32.08 9.63 -5.28
CA ARG A 92 31.80 8.23 -4.89
C ARG A 92 30.51 7.69 -5.51
N LEU A 93 29.51 8.55 -5.72
CA LEU A 93 28.25 8.17 -6.34
C LEU A 93 28.42 7.97 -7.86
N GLU A 94 29.23 8.80 -8.50
CA GLU A 94 29.62 8.68 -9.91
C GLU A 94 30.46 7.41 -10.16
N GLN A 95 31.43 7.10 -9.29
CA GLN A 95 32.18 5.84 -9.36
C GLN A 95 31.28 4.61 -9.16
N ARG A 96 30.31 4.67 -8.23
CA ARG A 96 29.33 3.58 -8.06
C ARG A 96 28.43 3.37 -9.27
N LYS A 97 28.17 4.42 -10.07
CA LYS A 97 27.42 4.30 -11.33
C LYS A 97 28.27 3.66 -12.41
N ALA A 98 29.57 3.95 -12.47
CA ALA A 98 30.49 3.35 -13.44
C ALA A 98 30.72 1.84 -13.22
N ASP A 99 30.60 1.36 -11.98
CA ASP A 99 30.75 -0.07 -11.63
C ASP A 99 29.47 -0.90 -11.90
N GLN A 100 28.32 -0.25 -12.18
CA GLN A 100 27.11 -0.96 -12.62
C GLN A 100 27.11 -0.98 -14.14
N GLU A 101 27.08 -2.19 -14.75
CA GLU A 101 26.79 -2.35 -16.18
C GLU A 101 25.65 -1.40 -16.56
N GLU A 102 25.93 -0.44 -17.46
CA GLU A 102 25.01 0.63 -17.86
C GLU A 102 23.83 0.04 -18.64
N SER A 103 22.90 -0.59 -17.93
CA SER A 103 21.64 -1.02 -18.51
C SER A 103 20.75 0.21 -18.72
N CYS A 104 20.46 0.52 -19.98
CA CYS A 104 19.59 1.62 -20.35
C CYS A 104 18.12 1.17 -20.25
N LEU A 105 17.31 1.96 -19.55
CA LEU A 105 15.86 1.77 -19.49
C LEU A 105 15.18 2.62 -20.55
N ILE A 106 14.47 1.97 -21.47
CA ILE A 106 13.72 2.64 -22.52
C ILE A 106 12.22 2.37 -22.33
N ARG A 107 11.45 3.44 -22.18
CA ARG A 107 10.00 3.38 -22.05
C ARG A 107 9.34 3.17 -23.42
N LEU A 108 8.41 2.22 -23.50
CA LEU A 108 7.56 2.05 -24.69
C LEU A 108 6.30 2.92 -24.57
N PRO A 109 6.08 3.92 -25.43
CA PRO A 109 4.94 4.83 -25.32
C PRO A 109 3.59 4.13 -25.52
N ASN A 110 3.56 3.05 -26.33
CA ASN A 110 2.35 2.30 -26.63
C ASN A 110 2.02 1.21 -25.60
N PHE A 111 2.97 0.88 -24.71
CA PHE A 111 2.85 -0.22 -23.75
C PHE A 111 3.23 0.26 -22.35
N PRO A 112 2.25 0.70 -21.53
CA PRO A 112 2.52 1.20 -20.17
C PRO A 112 3.16 0.17 -19.24
N ASP A 113 2.93 -1.11 -19.52
CA ASP A 113 3.32 -2.29 -18.76
C ASP A 113 4.63 -2.94 -19.23
N ALA A 114 5.23 -2.40 -20.30
CA ALA A 114 6.45 -2.93 -20.88
C ALA A 114 7.54 -1.87 -20.97
N TRP A 115 8.72 -2.24 -20.49
CA TRP A 115 9.95 -1.47 -20.55
C TRP A 115 10.99 -2.27 -21.31
N ILE A 116 11.92 -1.60 -21.99
CA ILE A 116 13.07 -2.26 -22.58
C ILE A 116 14.27 -2.02 -21.68
N LEU A 117 14.96 -3.10 -21.34
CA LEU A 117 16.24 -3.10 -20.67
C LEU A 117 17.30 -3.43 -21.72
N ALA A 118 18.13 -2.47 -22.07
CA ALA A 118 19.24 -2.65 -23.00
C ALA A 118 20.55 -2.69 -22.21
N SER A 119 21.20 -3.84 -22.19
CA SER A 119 22.56 -4.03 -21.70
C SER A 119 23.53 -4.09 -22.89
N GLU A 120 24.84 -4.02 -22.66
CA GLU A 120 25.85 -4.06 -23.72
C GLU A 120 25.74 -5.32 -24.62
N GLU A 121 25.33 -6.45 -24.05
CA GLU A 121 25.26 -7.73 -24.78
C GLU A 121 23.85 -8.10 -25.28
N LYS A 122 22.80 -7.52 -24.71
CA LYS A 122 21.42 -8.02 -24.88
C LYS A 122 20.35 -6.96 -24.64
N ILE A 123 19.23 -7.17 -25.32
CA ILE A 123 18.00 -6.40 -25.16
C ILE A 123 16.92 -7.32 -24.61
N GLU A 124 16.31 -6.90 -23.50
CA GLU A 124 15.25 -7.63 -22.81
C GLU A 124 14.03 -6.72 -22.60
N MET A 125 12.84 -7.31 -22.60
CA MET A 125 11.60 -6.63 -22.24
C MET A 125 11.29 -6.91 -20.77
N LEU A 126 11.16 -5.87 -19.98
CA LEU A 126 10.86 -5.88 -18.55
C LEU A 126 9.39 -5.54 -18.30
N ASN A 127 8.73 -6.31 -17.44
CA ASN A 127 7.44 -5.90 -16.87
C ASN A 127 7.63 -5.54 -15.38
N PRO A 128 7.66 -4.24 -15.02
CA PRO A 128 7.91 -3.80 -13.66
C PRO A 128 6.80 -4.21 -12.67
N TYR A 129 5.56 -4.36 -13.13
CA TYR A 129 4.45 -4.78 -12.28
C TYR A 129 4.62 -6.21 -11.77
N ARG A 130 5.20 -7.10 -12.58
CA ARG A 130 5.51 -8.48 -12.16
C ARG A 130 6.52 -8.52 -11.03
N ILE A 131 7.49 -7.61 -11.04
CA ILE A 131 8.47 -7.48 -9.96
C ILE A 131 7.79 -6.92 -8.71
N GLU A 132 6.99 -5.87 -8.84
CA GLU A 132 6.25 -5.32 -7.70
C GLU A 132 5.28 -6.35 -7.10
N GLU A 133 4.63 -7.19 -7.90
CA GLU A 133 3.83 -8.32 -7.40
C GLU A 133 4.63 -9.23 -6.46
N THR A 134 5.81 -9.68 -6.89
CA THR A 134 6.64 -10.58 -6.07
C THR A 134 7.21 -9.87 -4.85
N LEU A 135 7.64 -8.62 -4.98
CA LEU A 135 8.12 -7.82 -3.84
C LEU A 135 7.02 -7.59 -2.80
N LEU A 136 5.80 -7.29 -3.25
CA LEU A 136 4.64 -7.15 -2.39
C LEU A 136 4.27 -8.47 -1.73
N PHE A 137 4.26 -9.57 -2.48
CA PHE A 137 3.96 -10.89 -1.94
C PHE A 137 4.96 -11.31 -0.87
N LYS A 138 6.27 -11.15 -1.12
CA LYS A 138 7.32 -11.41 -0.12
C LYS A 138 7.09 -10.62 1.17
N LYS A 139 6.77 -9.32 1.03
CA LYS A 139 6.47 -8.48 2.20
C LYS A 139 5.22 -8.95 2.95
N LEU A 140 4.19 -9.36 2.22
CA LEU A 140 2.91 -9.82 2.79
C LEU A 140 3.07 -11.16 3.51
N ILE A 141 3.74 -12.14 2.92
CA ILE A 141 3.94 -13.46 3.54
C ILE A 141 4.73 -13.34 4.84
N GLU A 142 5.73 -12.44 4.90
CA GLU A 142 6.55 -12.24 6.09
C GLU A 142 5.81 -11.47 7.19
N ASN A 143 5.12 -10.38 6.84
CA ASN A 143 4.74 -9.38 7.85
C ASN A 143 3.22 -9.17 8.01
N HIS A 144 2.39 -9.66 7.09
CA HIS A 144 0.97 -9.34 7.12
C HIS A 144 0.26 -10.07 8.27
N LYS A 145 -0.46 -9.32 9.11
CA LYS A 145 -1.33 -9.85 10.15
C LYS A 145 -2.77 -9.79 9.65
N LEU A 146 -3.42 -10.95 9.62
CA LEU A 146 -4.82 -11.02 9.24
C LEU A 146 -5.69 -10.35 10.30
N PRO A 147 -6.71 -9.57 9.90
CA PRO A 147 -7.65 -8.97 10.84
C PRO A 147 -8.41 -10.05 11.58
N ILE A 148 -8.57 -9.87 12.89
CA ILE A 148 -9.26 -10.82 13.76
C ILE A 148 -10.62 -10.24 14.11
N GLU A 149 -11.68 -10.98 13.81
CA GLU A 149 -13.04 -10.67 14.24
C GLU A 149 -13.45 -11.60 15.38
N LYS A 150 -14.19 -11.06 16.35
CA LYS A 150 -14.69 -11.84 17.47
C LYS A 150 -15.83 -12.75 16.99
N LEU A 151 -15.77 -14.02 17.37
CA LEU A 151 -16.82 -14.98 17.09
C LEU A 151 -18.01 -14.76 18.04
N ASP A 152 -19.23 -14.90 17.51
CA ASP A 152 -20.45 -14.85 18.31
C ASP A 152 -20.49 -15.99 19.34
N THR A 153 -20.07 -17.18 18.90
CA THR A 153 -19.91 -18.37 19.74
C THR A 153 -18.45 -18.81 19.74
N PRO A 154 -17.74 -18.68 20.87
CA PRO A 154 -16.38 -19.20 21.01
C PRO A 154 -16.33 -20.70 20.71
N ILE A 155 -15.27 -21.14 20.03
CA ILE A 155 -15.08 -22.55 19.69
C ILE A 155 -14.16 -23.18 20.73
N ILE A 156 -14.69 -24.14 21.49
CA ILE A 156 -13.91 -24.86 22.48
C ILE A 156 -12.99 -25.87 21.77
N LEU A 157 -11.70 -25.74 22.01
CA LEU A 157 -10.68 -26.64 21.48
C LEU A 157 -10.60 -27.89 22.35
N THR A 158 -11.07 -29.00 21.80
CA THR A 158 -11.00 -30.34 22.41
C THR A 158 -10.09 -31.25 21.59
N GLU A 159 -9.50 -32.26 22.21
CA GLU A 159 -8.60 -33.21 21.56
C GLU A 159 -9.24 -33.91 20.36
N SER A 160 -10.56 -34.15 20.41
CA SER A 160 -11.33 -34.76 19.33
C SER A 160 -11.32 -33.94 18.03
N LEU A 161 -11.16 -32.61 18.11
CA LEU A 161 -11.11 -31.73 16.94
C LEU A 161 -9.80 -31.85 16.17
N PHE A 162 -8.71 -32.19 16.85
CA PHE A 162 -7.38 -32.30 16.24
C PHE A 162 -6.97 -33.75 15.93
N SER A 163 -7.68 -34.72 16.52
CA SER A 163 -7.41 -36.16 16.46
C SER A 163 -6.05 -36.57 17.06
N ASP A 164 -5.36 -35.64 17.72
CA ASP A 164 -4.04 -35.81 18.32
C ASP A 164 -3.86 -34.81 19.47
N THR A 165 -3.33 -35.29 20.60
CA THR A 165 -3.11 -34.55 21.86
C THR A 165 -1.94 -33.57 21.76
N HIS A 166 -0.94 -33.86 20.91
CA HIS A 166 0.27 -33.05 20.78
C HIS A 166 -0.03 -31.60 20.37
N TYR A 167 -1.10 -31.36 19.60
CA TYR A 167 -1.50 -30.01 19.20
C TYR A 167 -1.94 -29.14 20.38
N VAL A 168 -2.67 -29.71 21.33
CA VAL A 168 -3.16 -29.01 22.53
C VAL A 168 -2.00 -28.72 23.48
N GLU A 169 -1.08 -29.68 23.65
CA GLU A 169 0.14 -29.49 24.44
C GLU A 169 1.00 -28.36 23.87
N VAL A 170 1.16 -28.32 22.56
CA VAL A 170 1.92 -27.28 21.86
C VAL A 170 1.27 -25.91 22.04
N LEU A 171 -0.05 -25.80 21.88
CA LEU A 171 -0.78 -24.55 22.18
C LEU A 171 -0.57 -24.08 23.62
N CYS A 172 -0.56 -25.01 24.57
CA CYS A 172 -0.25 -24.70 25.96
C CYS A 172 1.22 -24.24 26.13
N SER A 173 2.18 -24.81 25.43
CA SER A 173 3.60 -24.42 25.55
C SER A 173 3.93 -23.03 24.96
N MET A 174 3.06 -22.47 24.12
CA MET A 174 3.28 -21.20 23.42
C MET A 174 3.25 -19.97 24.33
N SER A 175 3.79 -18.85 23.82
CA SER A 175 3.82 -17.55 24.51
C SER A 175 2.42 -17.03 24.86
N ARG A 176 2.25 -16.59 26.11
CA ARG A 176 0.97 -16.18 26.71
C ARG A 176 1.03 -14.75 27.25
N GLU A 177 -0.10 -14.04 27.20
CA GLU A 177 -0.30 -12.77 27.90
C GLU A 177 -0.30 -13.01 29.42
N SER A 178 0.05 -11.98 30.21
CA SER A 178 -0.12 -12.03 31.66
C SER A 178 -1.59 -12.27 32.01
N THR A 179 -1.82 -13.11 33.01
CA THR A 179 -3.16 -13.45 33.49
C THR A 179 -3.96 -12.20 33.81
N ARG A 180 -5.16 -12.10 33.23
CA ARG A 180 -6.09 -11.00 33.45
C ARG A 180 -6.79 -11.14 34.79
N PHE A 181 -7.50 -10.10 35.20
CA PHE A 181 -8.30 -10.08 36.43
C PHE A 181 -9.37 -11.19 36.48
N ASP A 182 -9.82 -11.67 35.32
CA ASP A 182 -10.78 -12.79 35.20
C ASP A 182 -10.12 -14.17 35.25
N GLY A 183 -8.82 -14.24 35.53
CA GLY A 183 -8.04 -15.47 35.54
C GLY A 183 -7.67 -15.99 34.15
N SER A 184 -8.18 -15.40 33.07
CA SER A 184 -7.89 -15.85 31.72
C SER A 184 -6.62 -15.22 31.12
N SER A 185 -6.06 -15.86 30.11
CA SER A 185 -4.92 -15.34 29.34
C SER A 185 -5.14 -15.58 27.84
N TYR A 186 -4.44 -14.84 26.99
CA TYR A 186 -4.47 -15.04 25.54
C TYR A 186 -3.14 -15.56 25.04
N LEU A 187 -3.18 -16.37 23.98
CA LEU A 187 -1.97 -16.72 23.24
C LEU A 187 -1.50 -15.52 22.40
N LEU A 188 -0.23 -15.15 22.59
CA LEU A 188 0.42 -14.03 21.90
C LEU A 188 1.39 -14.50 20.81
N ASP A 189 1.47 -15.81 20.56
CA ASP A 189 2.36 -16.35 19.54
C ASP A 189 2.10 -15.67 18.17
N PRO A 190 3.12 -15.05 17.55
CA PRO A 190 2.98 -14.40 16.26
C PRO A 190 2.44 -15.34 15.17
N ARG A 191 2.76 -16.64 15.24
CA ARG A 191 2.32 -17.65 14.26
C ARG A 191 0.81 -17.88 14.32
N LEU A 192 0.19 -17.69 15.49
CA LEU A 192 -1.26 -17.76 15.63
C LEU A 192 -1.93 -16.42 15.32
N THR A 193 -1.44 -15.35 15.96
CA THR A 193 -2.06 -14.02 15.87
C THR A 193 -1.94 -13.42 14.46
N ALA A 194 -0.81 -13.61 13.77
CA ALA A 194 -0.64 -13.11 12.40
C ALA A 194 -1.45 -13.90 11.36
N ASN A 195 -1.73 -15.18 11.63
CA ASN A 195 -2.66 -16.00 10.85
C ASN A 195 -4.14 -15.78 11.25
N GLY A 196 -4.42 -14.81 12.12
CA GLY A 196 -5.77 -14.37 12.38
C GLY A 196 -6.52 -15.22 13.39
N PHE A 197 -5.82 -15.95 14.27
CA PHE A 197 -6.43 -16.66 15.39
C PHE A 197 -6.20 -15.92 16.72
N LYS A 198 -7.27 -15.80 17.51
CA LYS A 198 -7.22 -15.32 18.89
C LYS A 198 -7.75 -16.40 19.81
N ILE A 199 -6.83 -17.01 20.54
CA ILE A 199 -7.10 -18.14 21.43
C ILE A 199 -6.99 -17.67 22.88
N LYS A 200 -8.06 -17.92 23.64
CA LYS A 200 -8.18 -17.67 25.07
C LYS A 200 -7.87 -18.96 25.82
N ILE A 201 -7.11 -18.85 26.91
CA ILE A 201 -6.84 -19.91 27.87
C ILE A 201 -7.59 -19.57 29.15
N ILE A 202 -8.43 -20.50 29.59
CA ILE A 202 -9.15 -20.43 30.86
C ILE A 202 -8.51 -21.49 31.77
N PRO A 203 -7.79 -21.09 32.84
CA PRO A 203 -7.16 -22.06 33.72
C PRO A 203 -8.24 -22.84 34.49
N GLY A 204 -8.14 -24.17 34.44
CA GLY A 204 -8.91 -25.06 35.30
C GLY A 204 -8.27 -25.20 36.68
N THR A 205 -8.89 -26.02 37.54
CA THR A 205 -8.38 -26.36 38.88
C THR A 205 -7.01 -27.07 38.84
N SER A 206 -6.63 -27.63 37.69
CA SER A 206 -5.30 -28.19 37.40
C SER A 206 -4.78 -27.73 36.02
N ALA A 207 -3.46 -27.80 35.80
CA ALA A 207 -2.83 -27.48 34.51
C ALA A 207 -3.35 -28.36 33.34
N VAL A 208 -3.81 -29.58 33.65
CA VAL A 208 -4.41 -30.53 32.70
C VAL A 208 -5.86 -30.16 32.34
N GLU A 209 -6.51 -29.34 33.18
CA GLU A 209 -7.92 -28.92 33.01
C GLU A 209 -8.05 -27.53 32.37
N SER A 210 -6.95 -26.95 31.89
CA SER A 210 -7.00 -25.63 31.24
C SER A 210 -7.74 -25.72 29.91
N GLN A 211 -8.87 -25.02 29.82
CA GLN A 211 -9.70 -25.01 28.62
C GLN A 211 -9.18 -23.96 27.63
N LEU A 212 -9.09 -24.36 26.36
CA LEU A 212 -8.69 -23.50 25.26
C LEU A 212 -9.91 -23.15 24.40
N GLU A 213 -10.08 -21.88 24.08
CA GLU A 213 -11.20 -21.40 23.28
C GLU A 213 -10.73 -20.44 22.18
N ILE A 214 -11.19 -20.64 20.95
CA ILE A 214 -11.04 -19.64 19.89
C ILE A 214 -12.12 -18.58 20.12
N GLU A 215 -11.71 -17.41 20.61
CA GLU A 215 -12.59 -16.25 20.78
C GLU A 215 -12.71 -15.45 19.48
N GLY A 216 -11.66 -15.45 18.66
CA GLY A 216 -11.62 -14.67 17.43
C GLY A 216 -10.90 -15.37 16.29
N MET A 217 -11.41 -15.13 15.09
CA MET A 217 -10.89 -15.68 13.85
C MET A 217 -11.00 -14.65 12.73
N THR A 218 -10.16 -14.76 11.71
CA THR A 218 -10.25 -13.93 10.52
C THR A 218 -11.48 -14.25 9.67
N SER A 219 -12.12 -13.19 9.16
CA SER A 219 -13.30 -13.25 8.29
C SER A 219 -12.99 -13.04 6.80
N CYS A 220 -11.75 -12.64 6.47
CA CYS A 220 -11.39 -12.34 5.08
C CYS A 220 -11.14 -13.58 4.21
N LEU A 221 -11.13 -14.76 4.81
CA LEU A 221 -10.90 -16.04 4.15
C LEU A 221 -12.18 -16.90 4.19
N PRO A 222 -12.67 -17.39 3.05
CA PRO A 222 -13.82 -18.30 3.03
C PRO A 222 -13.44 -19.65 3.63
N TYR A 223 -14.34 -20.23 4.43
CA TYR A 223 -14.16 -21.54 5.08
C TYR A 223 -12.87 -21.66 5.91
N TYR A 224 -12.44 -20.56 6.53
CA TYR A 224 -11.31 -20.56 7.45
C TYR A 224 -11.73 -21.12 8.82
N GLY A 225 -10.94 -22.00 9.42
CA GLY A 225 -11.34 -22.69 10.65
C GLY A 225 -10.28 -23.59 11.26
N ILE A 226 -10.75 -24.59 12.01
CA ILE A 226 -9.90 -25.52 12.79
C ILE A 226 -8.91 -26.29 11.90
N SER A 227 -9.32 -26.63 10.67
CA SER A 227 -8.43 -27.30 9.70
C SER A 227 -7.20 -26.45 9.38
N ASP A 228 -7.36 -25.14 9.28
CA ASP A 228 -6.26 -24.22 9.00
C ASP A 228 -5.38 -24.02 10.24
N LEU A 229 -5.98 -23.98 11.43
CA LEU A 229 -5.23 -23.99 12.69
C LEU A 229 -4.37 -25.27 12.82
N LYS A 230 -4.92 -26.43 12.44
CA LYS A 230 -4.18 -27.69 12.42
C LYS A 230 -2.99 -27.63 11.45
N GLU A 231 -3.14 -26.99 10.30
CA GLU A 231 -2.04 -26.80 9.35
C GLU A 231 -0.90 -25.95 9.96
N ILE A 232 -1.23 -24.85 10.64
CA ILE A 232 -0.26 -24.01 11.35
C ILE A 232 0.49 -24.84 12.39
N LEU A 233 -0.24 -25.54 13.25
CA LEU A 233 0.37 -26.32 14.32
C LEU A 233 1.19 -27.49 13.77
N SER A 234 0.75 -28.11 12.67
CA SER A 234 1.52 -29.16 11.98
C SER A 234 2.83 -28.62 11.43
N ALA A 235 2.84 -27.40 10.88
CA ALA A 235 4.08 -26.75 10.43
C ALA A 235 5.02 -26.43 11.61
N VAL A 236 4.46 -26.02 12.76
CA VAL A 236 5.24 -25.79 13.98
C VAL A 236 5.87 -27.09 14.52
N ILE A 237 5.11 -28.19 14.55
CA ILE A 237 5.56 -29.46 15.11
C ILE A 237 6.52 -30.19 14.15
N ASN A 238 6.10 -30.39 12.90
CA ASN A 238 6.81 -31.25 11.96
C ASN A 238 8.00 -30.53 11.30
N ASN A 239 7.86 -29.23 11.03
CA ASN A 239 8.87 -28.46 10.30
C ASN A 239 9.63 -27.48 11.22
N ASN A 240 9.35 -27.48 12.53
CA ASN A 240 9.95 -26.58 13.51
C ASN A 240 9.89 -25.09 13.11
N ALA A 241 8.77 -24.69 12.48
CA ALA A 241 8.57 -23.35 11.95
C ALA A 241 8.75 -22.29 13.05
N GLN A 242 9.73 -21.41 12.88
CA GLN A 242 10.03 -20.32 13.81
C GLN A 242 9.29 -19.05 13.42
N GLU A 243 9.15 -18.83 12.12
CA GLU A 243 8.62 -17.59 11.58
C GLU A 243 7.21 -17.75 11.02
N VAL A 244 6.50 -16.62 10.87
CA VAL A 244 5.10 -16.62 10.39
C VAL A 244 5.00 -17.15 8.96
N TYR A 245 5.96 -16.83 8.09
CA TYR A 245 5.91 -17.22 6.68
C TYR A 245 6.03 -18.75 6.48
N GLU A 246 6.65 -19.46 7.42
CA GLU A 246 6.88 -20.92 7.36
C GLU A 246 5.65 -21.73 7.79
N CYS A 247 4.74 -21.11 8.54
CA CYS A 247 3.56 -21.77 9.11
C CYS A 247 2.24 -21.23 8.55
N ARG A 248 2.27 -20.48 7.44
CA ARG A 248 1.03 -19.98 6.82
C ARG A 248 0.26 -21.11 6.13
N PRO A 249 -1.04 -21.28 6.43
CA PRO A 249 -1.89 -22.22 5.72
C PRO A 249 -1.97 -21.92 4.23
N LEU A 250 -2.15 -22.95 3.40
CA LEU A 250 -2.28 -22.80 1.95
C LEU A 250 -3.34 -21.78 1.54
N LYS A 251 -4.47 -21.73 2.26
CA LYS A 251 -5.52 -20.73 2.03
C LYS A 251 -5.02 -19.29 2.24
N VAL A 252 -4.20 -19.07 3.27
CA VAL A 252 -3.61 -17.77 3.57
C VAL A 252 -2.59 -17.41 2.50
N VAL A 253 -1.74 -18.36 2.08
CA VAL A 253 -0.78 -18.13 0.99
C VAL A 253 -1.49 -17.66 -0.28
N ASN A 254 -2.50 -18.41 -0.74
CA ASN A 254 -3.27 -18.07 -1.95
C ASN A 254 -3.99 -16.70 -1.83
N TYR A 255 -4.50 -16.38 -0.64
CA TYR A 255 -5.10 -15.08 -0.39
C TYR A 255 -4.08 -13.95 -0.49
N LEU A 256 -2.89 -14.11 0.10
CA LEU A 256 -1.84 -13.09 0.06
C LEU A 256 -1.25 -12.93 -1.34
N GLU A 257 -1.16 -14.00 -2.14
CA GLU A 257 -0.85 -13.91 -3.57
C GLU A 257 -1.89 -13.06 -4.31
N GLY A 258 -3.18 -13.37 -4.11
CA GLY A 258 -4.28 -12.60 -4.69
C GLY A 258 -4.25 -11.13 -4.27
N GLU A 259 -3.95 -10.85 -3.01
CA GLU A 259 -3.83 -9.49 -2.48
C GLU A 259 -2.62 -8.76 -3.05
N ALA A 260 -1.47 -9.42 -3.23
CA ALA A 260 -0.30 -8.85 -3.88
C ALA A 260 -0.64 -8.38 -5.30
N VAL A 261 -1.36 -9.21 -6.06
CA VAL A 261 -1.83 -8.90 -7.42
C VAL A 261 -2.89 -7.79 -7.41
N ARG A 262 -3.81 -7.81 -6.45
CA ARG A 262 -4.83 -6.77 -6.31
C ARG A 262 -4.19 -5.42 -5.97
N LEU A 263 -3.11 -5.40 -5.20
CA LEU A 263 -2.36 -4.21 -4.84
C LEU A 263 -1.47 -3.72 -5.99
N SER A 264 -0.80 -4.62 -6.71
CA SER A 264 0.00 -4.25 -7.88
C SER A 264 -0.84 -3.54 -8.95
N ARG A 265 -2.07 -4.00 -9.16
CA ARG A 265 -3.02 -3.37 -10.11
C ARG A 265 -3.50 -1.98 -9.70
N LYS A 266 -3.30 -1.57 -8.44
CA LYS A 266 -3.59 -0.21 -7.97
C LYS A 266 -2.45 0.76 -8.25
N LEU A 267 -1.30 0.28 -8.73
CA LEU A 267 -0.19 1.14 -9.12
C LEU A 267 -0.59 2.04 -10.30
N PRO A 268 0.04 3.22 -10.43
CA PRO A 268 -0.18 4.10 -11.57
C PRO A 268 0.08 3.36 -12.89
N LEU A 269 -0.76 3.56 -13.90
CA LEU A 269 -0.59 2.95 -15.22
C LEU A 269 0.75 3.33 -15.87
N TYR A 270 1.28 4.51 -15.57
CA TYR A 270 2.55 4.98 -16.07
C TYR A 270 3.51 5.15 -14.91
N LEU A 271 4.55 4.32 -14.90
CA LEU A 271 5.67 4.45 -13.99
C LEU A 271 6.69 5.43 -14.58
N SER A 272 7.38 6.18 -13.72
CA SER A 272 8.56 6.94 -14.15
C SER A 272 9.76 6.02 -14.31
N GLU A 273 10.78 6.47 -15.05
CA GLU A 273 12.04 5.73 -15.18
C GLU A 273 12.70 5.52 -13.80
N GLU A 274 12.64 6.53 -12.93
CA GLU A 274 13.12 6.45 -11.55
C GLU A 274 12.38 5.37 -10.75
N ASP A 275 11.05 5.28 -10.87
CA ASP A 275 10.26 4.25 -10.20
C ASP A 275 10.67 2.85 -10.65
N VAL A 276 10.82 2.65 -11.96
CA VAL A 276 11.22 1.35 -12.53
C VAL A 276 12.64 0.99 -12.11
N GLN A 277 13.58 1.94 -12.15
CA GLN A 277 14.94 1.70 -11.67
C GLN A 277 14.95 1.34 -10.17
N ASN A 278 14.13 2.02 -9.37
CA ASN A 278 13.98 1.71 -7.95
C ASN A 278 13.39 0.31 -7.74
N THR A 279 12.41 -0.10 -8.54
CA THR A 279 11.84 -1.46 -8.52
C THR A 279 12.91 -2.51 -8.83
N ILE A 280 13.73 -2.31 -9.87
CA ILE A 280 14.84 -3.23 -10.23
C ILE A 280 15.88 -3.28 -9.10
N ASN A 281 16.24 -2.14 -8.54
CA ASN A 281 17.19 -2.06 -7.42
C ASN A 281 16.66 -2.82 -6.18
N ARG A 282 15.35 -2.70 -5.89
CA ARG A 282 14.70 -3.44 -4.81
C ARG A 282 14.65 -4.94 -5.10
N MET A 283 14.37 -5.33 -6.34
CA MET A 283 14.41 -6.73 -6.80
C MET A 283 15.77 -7.36 -6.49
N GLY A 284 16.86 -6.74 -6.95
CA GLY A 284 18.21 -7.25 -6.73
C GLY A 284 18.57 -7.41 -5.24
N LYS A 285 18.14 -6.45 -4.39
CA LYS A 285 18.40 -6.49 -2.95
C LYS A 285 17.55 -7.50 -2.18
N GLN A 286 16.27 -7.63 -2.52
CA GLN A 286 15.30 -8.39 -1.71
C GLN A 286 15.05 -9.80 -2.23
N LEU A 287 15.08 -10.01 -3.55
CA LEU A 287 14.79 -11.30 -4.17
C LEU A 287 16.07 -12.05 -4.59
N GLY A 288 17.20 -11.36 -4.67
CA GLY A 288 18.45 -11.94 -5.18
C GLY A 288 18.32 -12.34 -6.66
N THR A 289 19.29 -13.09 -7.18
CA THR A 289 19.37 -13.51 -8.59
C THR A 289 18.60 -14.80 -8.89
N GLN A 290 18.09 -15.47 -7.87
CA GLN A 290 17.44 -16.79 -7.99
C GLN A 290 15.95 -16.71 -8.36
N HIS A 291 15.30 -15.58 -8.05
CA HIS A 291 13.91 -15.36 -8.37
C HIS A 291 13.79 -14.54 -9.64
N ASN A 292 13.35 -15.19 -10.72
CA ASN A 292 13.17 -14.57 -12.03
C ASN A 292 11.71 -14.57 -12.50
N SER A 293 10.77 -14.92 -11.63
CA SER A 293 9.35 -15.08 -11.97
C SER A 293 8.40 -14.45 -10.94
N CYS A 294 7.23 -14.06 -11.43
CA CYS A 294 6.14 -13.54 -10.61
C CYS A 294 5.46 -14.64 -9.79
N VAL A 295 4.54 -14.26 -8.91
CA VAL A 295 3.70 -15.19 -8.12
C VAL A 295 2.95 -16.23 -8.97
N HIS A 296 2.73 -15.94 -10.26
CA HIS A 296 2.10 -16.87 -11.22
C HIS A 296 3.11 -17.68 -12.05
N GLY A 297 4.41 -17.62 -11.74
CA GLY A 297 5.47 -18.31 -12.48
C GLY A 297 5.88 -17.68 -13.81
N ARG A 298 5.39 -16.48 -14.15
CA ARG A 298 5.77 -15.79 -15.40
C ARG A 298 7.07 -15.00 -15.20
N PRO A 299 8.00 -14.98 -16.17
CA PRO A 299 9.29 -14.33 -15.98
C PRO A 299 9.16 -12.81 -15.87
N PHE A 300 10.09 -12.17 -15.15
CA PHE A 300 10.17 -10.71 -15.03
C PHE A 300 10.62 -10.05 -16.34
N THR A 301 11.63 -10.64 -16.96
CA THR A 301 12.19 -10.20 -18.23
C THR A 301 11.93 -11.23 -19.33
N HIS A 302 11.81 -10.76 -20.56
CA HIS A 302 11.72 -11.57 -21.76
C HIS A 302 12.84 -11.17 -22.72
N PHE A 303 13.69 -12.12 -23.07
CA PHE A 303 14.78 -11.88 -24.00
C PHE A 303 14.25 -11.54 -25.40
N LEU A 304 14.76 -10.46 -26.01
CA LEU A 304 14.40 -10.05 -27.36
C LEU A 304 15.50 -10.35 -28.36
N THR A 305 16.71 -9.85 -28.13
CA THR A 305 17.84 -10.05 -29.06
C THR A 305 19.18 -9.82 -28.37
N LYS A 306 20.27 -10.36 -28.94
CA LYS A 306 21.64 -9.98 -28.58
C LYS A 306 22.03 -8.72 -29.34
N ILE A 307 22.83 -7.87 -28.71
CA ILE A 307 23.48 -6.74 -29.38
C ILE A 307 24.77 -7.29 -30.00
N PRO A 308 24.98 -7.14 -31.31
CA PRO A 308 26.23 -7.56 -31.94
C PRO A 308 27.39 -6.73 -31.35
N PRO A 309 28.55 -7.33 -31.08
CA PRO A 309 29.72 -6.60 -30.60
C PRO A 309 30.08 -5.52 -31.62
N ASN A 310 30.35 -4.30 -31.15
CA ASN A 310 30.91 -3.25 -32.00
C ASN A 310 32.27 -3.73 -32.51
N ASN A 311 32.38 -3.91 -33.83
CA ASN A 311 33.67 -4.08 -34.53
C ASN A 311 34.42 -2.75 -34.56
#